data_AF-A0A367EUK6-F1
#
_entry.id   AF-A0A367EUK6-F1
#
_cell.length_a   1.000
_cell.length_b   1.000
_cell.length_c   1.000
_cell.angle_alpha   90.00
_cell.angle_beta   90.00
_cell.angle_gamma   90.00
#
_symmetry.space_group_name_H-M   'P 1'
#
loop_
_entity.id
_entity.type
_entity.pdbx_description
1 polymer ?
#
loop_
_entity_poly.entity_id
_entity_poly.type
_entity_poly.pdbx_seq_one_letter_code
_entity_poly.pdbx_strand_id
1 'polypeptide(L)'
;MTRRLSPAERLAATDRDATLAAIAARTSDWDRFLVEQAVWMLGLQQHEFSANDMRDLLPELAHGHLGAAFNALRASGLIQHTGRYVPSTQPTTHGHPIAVWQLSTKGRQIAGLRRPRQQGRAAA
;
A
#
# COMPACT_ATOMS: atom_id res chain seq x y z
N MET A 1 -14.07 -19.13 -20.55
CA MET A 1 -14.45 -20.29 -19.72
C MET A 1 -14.05 -20.02 -18.28
N THR A 2 -15.01 -19.79 -17.38
CA THR A 2 -14.73 -19.57 -15.96
C THR A 2 -14.40 -20.92 -15.32
N ARG A 3 -13.15 -21.10 -14.89
CA ARG A 3 -12.72 -22.29 -14.15
C ARG A 3 -13.61 -22.47 -12.90
N ARG A 4 -14.23 -23.64 -12.75
CA ARG A 4 -14.95 -23.98 -11.52
C ARG A 4 -13.94 -24.22 -10.40
N LEU A 5 -14.07 -23.48 -9.32
CA LEU A 5 -13.25 -23.67 -8.12
C LEU A 5 -13.59 -25.02 -7.46
N SER A 6 -12.58 -25.68 -6.89
CA SER A 6 -12.77 -26.83 -6.01
C SER A 6 -13.44 -26.41 -4.70
N PRO A 7 -13.98 -27.35 -3.91
CA PRO A 7 -14.49 -27.04 -2.57
C PRO A 7 -13.44 -26.34 -1.67
N ALA A 8 -12.18 -26.78 -1.72
CA ALA A 8 -11.09 -26.18 -0.95
C ALA A 8 -10.77 -24.75 -1.43
N GLU A 9 -10.74 -24.53 -2.74
CA GLU A 9 -10.53 -23.19 -3.31
C GLU A 9 -11.66 -22.21 -2.97
N ARG A 10 -12.91 -22.70 -2.89
CA ARG A 10 -14.05 -21.90 -2.43
C ARG A 10 -13.93 -21.52 -0.96
N LEU A 11 -13.57 -22.49 -0.09
CA LEU A 11 -13.38 -22.23 1.34
C LEU A 11 -12.28 -21.19 1.57
N ALA A 12 -11.12 -21.35 0.92
CA ALA A 12 -10.03 -20.39 1.00
C ALA A 12 -10.41 -18.99 0.48
N ALA A 13 -11.24 -18.91 -0.55
CA ALA A 13 -11.78 -17.64 -1.02
C ALA A 13 -12.71 -16.99 0.03
N THR A 14 -13.61 -17.78 0.65
CA THR A 14 -14.47 -17.30 1.75
C THR A 14 -13.65 -16.81 2.94
N ASP A 15 -12.62 -17.54 3.35
CA ASP A 15 -11.74 -17.14 4.47
C ASP A 15 -10.98 -15.85 4.16
N ARG A 16 -10.45 -15.72 2.94
CA ARG A 16 -9.83 -14.49 2.46
C ARG A 16 -10.82 -13.33 2.48
N ASP A 17 -12.02 -13.52 1.94
CA ASP A 17 -13.02 -12.47 1.81
C ASP A 17 -13.53 -12.03 3.20
N ALA A 18 -13.70 -12.96 4.14
CA ALA A 18 -14.01 -12.67 5.54
C ALA A 18 -12.87 -11.91 6.24
N THR A 19 -11.61 -12.31 5.98
CA THR A 19 -10.42 -11.60 6.48
C THR A 19 -10.36 -10.17 5.94
N LEU A 20 -10.62 -9.98 4.65
CA LEU A 20 -10.66 -8.65 4.02
C LEU A 20 -11.79 -7.80 4.59
N ALA A 21 -12.98 -8.37 4.82
CA ALA A 21 -14.08 -7.66 5.46
C ALA A 21 -13.75 -7.22 6.89
N ALA A 22 -13.09 -8.08 7.67
CA ALA A 22 -12.62 -7.74 9.02
C ALA A 22 -11.50 -6.67 9.01
N ILE A 23 -10.66 -6.65 7.98
CA ILE A 23 -9.66 -5.58 7.79
C ILE A 23 -10.36 -4.27 7.41
N ALA A 24 -11.35 -4.30 6.51
CA ALA A 24 -12.10 -3.11 6.13
C ALA A 24 -12.87 -2.51 7.32
N ALA A 25 -13.53 -3.34 8.13
CA ALA A 25 -14.32 -2.90 9.29
C ALA A 25 -13.47 -2.22 10.39
N ARG A 26 -12.19 -2.62 10.54
CA ARG A 26 -11.26 -2.01 11.51
C ARG A 26 -10.47 -0.83 10.92
N THR A 27 -10.55 -0.61 9.61
CA THR A 27 -9.83 0.46 8.92
C THR A 27 -10.66 1.73 8.98
N SER A 28 -10.15 2.73 9.67
CA SER A 28 -10.75 4.06 9.65
C SER A 28 -10.35 4.84 8.39
N ASP A 29 -11.12 5.87 8.05
CA ASP A 29 -10.72 6.84 7.01
C ASP A 29 -9.39 7.52 7.36
N TRP A 30 -9.05 7.61 8.65
CA TRP A 30 -7.78 8.13 9.13
C TRP A 30 -6.60 7.21 8.78
N ASP A 31 -6.75 5.89 8.93
CA ASP A 31 -5.71 4.92 8.57
C ASP A 31 -5.42 4.97 7.07
N ARG A 32 -6.48 5.04 6.26
CA ARG A 32 -6.38 5.21 4.82
C ARG A 32 -5.65 6.51 4.48
N PHE A 33 -6.00 7.61 5.15
CA PHE A 33 -5.33 8.89 4.96
C PHE A 33 -3.84 8.82 5.31
N LEU A 34 -3.47 8.19 6.42
CA LEU A 34 -2.07 8.02 6.84
C LEU A 34 -1.25 7.22 5.82
N VAL A 35 -1.77 6.10 5.33
CA VAL A 35 -1.10 5.31 4.29
C VAL A 35 -0.93 6.12 3.00
N GLU A 36 -1.96 6.86 2.59
CA GLU A 36 -1.88 7.71 1.40
C GLU A 36 -0.77 8.78 1.55
N GLN A 37 -0.67 9.43 2.71
CA GLN A 37 0.37 10.42 2.97
C GLN A 37 1.78 9.81 3.01
N ALA A 38 1.95 8.62 3.62
CA ALA A 38 3.22 7.91 3.63
C ALA A 38 3.67 7.53 2.20
N VAL A 39 2.73 7.11 1.35
CA VAL A 39 2.99 6.82 -0.07
C VAL A 39 3.44 8.05 -0.83
N TRP A 40 2.82 9.22 -0.60
CA TRP A 40 3.27 10.46 -1.23
C TRP A 40 4.67 10.85 -0.78
N MET A 41 4.95 10.77 0.51
CA MET A 41 6.24 11.10 1.08
C MET A 41 7.36 10.20 0.50
N LEU A 42 7.19 8.88 0.58
CA LEU A 42 8.17 7.92 0.08
C LEU A 42 8.33 8.02 -1.44
N GLY A 43 7.21 8.09 -2.17
CA GLY A 43 7.20 8.18 -3.61
C GLY A 43 7.86 9.44 -4.18
N LEU A 44 7.86 10.55 -3.42
CA LEU A 44 8.55 11.79 -3.79
C LEU A 44 10.02 11.83 -3.36
N GLN A 45 10.40 11.11 -2.30
CA GLN A 45 11.78 11.12 -1.77
C GLN A 45 12.68 10.03 -2.35
N GLN A 46 12.16 8.81 -2.48
CA GLN A 46 12.97 7.61 -2.74
C GLN A 46 12.73 7.00 -4.13
N HIS A 47 11.79 7.56 -4.90
CA HIS A 47 11.28 7.05 -6.19
C HIS A 47 10.57 5.68 -6.12
N GLU A 48 11.18 4.68 -5.47
CA GLU A 48 10.65 3.34 -5.25
C GLU A 48 10.42 3.08 -3.76
N PHE A 49 9.41 2.26 -3.44
CA PHE A 49 9.07 1.85 -2.08
C PHE A 49 8.31 0.52 -2.07
N SER A 50 8.27 -0.13 -0.92
CA SER A 50 7.65 -1.43 -0.71
C SER A 50 6.74 -1.42 0.52
N ALA A 51 6.06 -2.54 0.78
CA ALA A 51 5.33 -2.70 2.02
C ALA A 51 6.25 -2.74 3.26
N ASN A 52 7.55 -3.02 3.12
CA ASN A 52 8.47 -2.97 4.27
C ASN A 52 8.65 -1.53 4.76
N ASP A 53 8.86 -0.58 3.85
CA ASP A 53 9.04 0.84 4.19
C ASP A 53 7.82 1.41 4.93
N MET A 54 6.62 0.95 4.57
CA MET A 54 5.39 1.32 5.25
C MET A 54 5.27 0.71 6.65
N ARG A 55 5.81 -0.50 6.89
CA ARG A 55 5.79 -1.10 8.22
C ARG A 55 6.69 -0.36 9.19
N ASP A 56 7.79 0.21 8.69
CA ASP A 56 8.70 1.02 9.50
C ASP A 56 8.08 2.39 9.84
N LEU A 57 7.35 2.99 8.91
CA LEU A 57 6.68 4.29 9.11
C LEU A 57 5.35 4.20 9.87
N LEU A 58 4.59 3.13 9.68
CA LEU A 58 3.24 2.93 10.21
C LEU A 58 3.12 1.53 10.84
N PRO A 59 3.88 1.23 11.90
CA PRO A 59 3.93 -0.11 12.50
C PRO A 59 2.56 -0.58 13.02
N GLU A 60 1.70 0.33 13.45
CA GLU A 60 0.34 0.05 13.90
C GLU A 60 -0.56 -0.47 12.77
N LEU A 61 -0.28 -0.07 11.52
CA LEU A 61 -1.03 -0.45 10.32
C LEU A 61 -0.40 -1.62 9.55
N ALA A 62 0.73 -2.14 10.02
CA ALA A 62 1.51 -3.18 9.37
C ALA A 62 0.75 -4.51 9.15
N HIS A 63 -0.25 -4.80 9.99
CA HIS A 63 -0.94 -6.09 10.02
C HIS A 63 -2.18 -6.10 9.12
N GLY A 64 -2.04 -6.67 7.91
CA GLY A 64 -3.14 -6.94 6.98
C GLY A 64 -3.66 -5.72 6.21
N HIS A 65 -3.65 -4.53 6.82
CA HIS A 65 -4.16 -3.30 6.19
C HIS A 65 -3.34 -2.86 4.98
N LEU A 66 -2.00 -2.90 5.07
CA LEU A 66 -1.12 -2.46 3.97
C LEU A 66 -1.42 -3.17 2.65
N GLY A 67 -1.62 -4.49 2.67
CA GLY A 67 -1.92 -5.24 1.43
C GLY A 67 -3.19 -4.74 0.74
N ALA A 68 -4.25 -4.46 1.50
CA ALA A 68 -5.49 -3.90 0.97
C ALA A 68 -5.27 -2.47 0.44
N ALA A 69 -4.53 -1.63 1.17
CA ALA A 69 -4.24 -0.26 0.77
C ALA A 69 -3.43 -0.18 -0.53
N PHE A 70 -2.34 -0.96 -0.66
CA PHE A 70 -1.55 -1.02 -1.89
C PHE A 70 -2.38 -1.50 -3.09
N ASN A 71 -3.26 -2.49 -2.88
CA ASN A 71 -4.16 -2.94 -3.94
C ASN A 71 -5.14 -1.83 -4.37
N ALA A 72 -5.70 -1.07 -3.44
CA ALA A 72 -6.59 0.06 -3.76
C ALA A 72 -5.86 1.21 -4.48
N LEU A 73 -4.63 1.54 -4.05
CA LEU A 73 -3.80 2.56 -4.68
C LEU A 73 -3.37 2.16 -6.10
N ARG A 74 -3.06 0.88 -6.31
CA ARG A 74 -2.78 0.34 -7.64
C ARG A 74 -4.03 0.38 -8.51
N ALA A 75 -5.17 -0.09 -8.00
CA ALA A 75 -6.43 -0.13 -8.75
C ALA A 75 -6.90 1.27 -9.17
N SER A 76 -6.63 2.29 -8.35
CA SER A 76 -6.93 3.70 -8.68
C SER A 76 -5.89 4.37 -9.60
N GLY A 77 -4.84 3.65 -9.98
CA GLY A 77 -3.78 4.10 -10.87
C GLY A 77 -2.83 5.11 -10.24
N LEU A 78 -2.73 5.18 -8.90
CA LEU A 78 -1.86 6.11 -8.19
C LEU A 78 -0.43 5.61 -8.07
N ILE A 79 -0.27 4.29 -7.96
CA ILE A 79 1.03 3.61 -7.94
C ILE A 79 1.08 2.56 -9.04
N GLN A 80 2.29 2.20 -9.45
CA GLN A 80 2.52 1.15 -10.43
C GLN A 80 3.63 0.20 -9.94
N HIS A 81 3.48 -1.06 -10.32
CA HIS A 81 4.47 -2.09 -10.04
C HIS A 81 5.72 -1.81 -10.89
N THR A 82 6.90 -1.91 -10.29
CA THR A 82 8.19 -1.66 -10.98
C THR A 82 8.69 -2.89 -11.76
N GLY A 83 8.14 -4.06 -11.47
CA GLY A 83 8.63 -5.36 -11.95
C GLY A 83 9.57 -6.04 -10.96
N ARG A 84 10.00 -5.32 -9.92
CA ARG A 84 10.89 -5.83 -8.88
C ARG A 84 10.12 -6.33 -7.66
N TYR A 85 10.76 -7.24 -6.93
CA TYR A 85 10.30 -7.76 -5.65
C TYR A 85 11.43 -7.70 -4.63
N VAL A 86 11.07 -7.54 -3.36
CA VAL A 86 11.98 -7.64 -2.21
C VAL A 86 11.41 -8.64 -1.19
N PRO A 87 12.24 -9.31 -0.39
CA PRO A 87 11.73 -10.19 0.66
C PRO A 87 10.98 -9.38 1.73
N SER A 88 9.86 -9.89 2.20
CA SER A 88 9.12 -9.28 3.31
C SER A 88 9.92 -9.37 4.62
N THR A 89 9.96 -8.28 5.39
CA THR A 89 10.60 -8.23 6.73
C THR A 89 9.71 -8.71 7.88
N GLN A 90 8.46 -9.10 7.58
CA GLN A 90 7.51 -9.54 8.59
C GLN A 90 7.83 -10.99 9.00
N PRO A 91 8.03 -11.30 10.29
CA PRO A 91 8.51 -12.62 10.71
C PRO A 91 7.60 -13.77 10.26
N THR A 92 6.29 -13.56 10.24
CA THR A 92 5.28 -14.57 9.90
C THR A 92 5.21 -14.91 8.42
N THR A 93 5.83 -14.11 7.55
CA THR A 93 5.77 -14.32 6.10
C THR A 93 7.00 -15.07 5.57
N HIS A 94 7.96 -15.44 6.42
CA HIS A 94 9.15 -16.19 6.03
C HIS A 94 9.88 -15.61 4.80
N GLY A 95 9.90 -14.28 4.67
CA GLY A 95 10.54 -13.61 3.54
C GLY A 95 9.78 -13.69 2.22
N HIS A 96 8.46 -13.95 2.23
CA HIS A 96 7.65 -13.96 1.01
C HIS A 96 7.90 -12.70 0.15
N PRO A 97 8.01 -12.85 -1.19
CA PRO A 97 8.32 -11.74 -2.06
C PRO A 97 7.18 -10.73 -2.05
N ILE A 98 7.52 -9.47 -1.82
CA ILE A 98 6.60 -8.34 -1.90
C ILE A 98 7.01 -7.41 -3.03
N ALA A 99 6.01 -6.82 -3.68
CA ALA A 99 6.19 -5.91 -4.78
C ALA A 99 6.92 -4.63 -4.37
N VAL A 100 7.76 -4.14 -5.28
CA VAL A 100 8.29 -2.77 -5.24
C VAL A 100 7.43 -1.89 -6.14
N TRP A 101 7.01 -0.76 -5.60
CA TRP A 101 6.10 0.20 -6.19
C TRP A 101 6.79 1.52 -6.42
N GLN A 102 6.26 2.28 -7.37
CA GLN A 102 6.58 3.69 -7.54
C GLN A 102 5.30 4.47 -7.83
N LEU A 103 5.34 5.79 -7.66
CA LEU A 103 4.23 6.64 -8.10
C LEU A 103 4.06 6.51 -9.62
N SER A 104 2.81 6.41 -10.06
CA SER A 104 2.48 6.59 -11.47
C SER A 104 2.61 8.06 -11.87
N THR A 105 2.46 8.39 -13.15
CA THR A 105 2.36 9.79 -13.59
C THR A 105 1.22 10.53 -12.88
N LYS A 106 0.04 9.89 -12.76
CA LYS A 106 -1.11 10.43 -12.00
C LYS A 106 -0.77 10.62 -10.52
N GLY A 107 -0.14 9.62 -9.91
CA GLY A 107 0.29 9.69 -8.51
C GLY A 107 1.25 10.83 -8.25
N ARG A 108 2.26 11.02 -9.11
CA ARG A 108 3.22 12.13 -9.02
C ARG A 108 2.54 13.50 -9.12
N GLN A 109 1.59 13.66 -10.05
CA GLN A 109 0.83 14.91 -10.19
C GLN A 109 0.06 15.25 -8.90
N ILE A 110 -0.69 14.28 -8.36
CA ILE A 110 -1.46 14.48 -7.12
C ILE A 110 -0.54 14.75 -5.93
N ALA A 111 0.55 13.99 -5.79
CA ALA A 111 1.54 14.20 -4.74
C ALA A 111 2.16 15.60 -4.81
N GLY A 112 2.44 16.10 -6.02
CA GLY A 112 2.94 17.46 -6.25
C GLY A 112 1.95 18.54 -5.80
N LEU A 113 0.65 18.36 -6.05
CA LEU A 113 -0.41 19.28 -5.60
C LEU A 113 -0.60 19.25 -4.07
N ARG A 114 -0.39 18.09 -3.45
CA ARG A 114 -0.52 17.90 -2.00
C ARG A 114 0.73 18.30 -1.22
N ARG A 115 1.87 18.54 -1.89
CA ARG A 115 3.07 19.02 -1.23
C ARG A 115 2.75 20.37 -0.60
N PRO A 116 2.92 20.55 0.72
CA PRO A 116 2.76 21.87 1.31
C PRO A 116 3.68 22.82 0.54
N ARG A 117 3.10 23.89 -0.03
CA ARG A 117 3.88 24.99 -0.60
C ARG A 117 4.91 25.33 0.48
N GLN A 118 6.21 25.21 0.16
CA GLN A 118 7.23 25.80 1.00
C GLN A 118 6.92 27.29 1.04
N GLN A 119 6.17 27.74 2.05
CA GLN A 119 6.13 29.14 2.41
C GLN A 119 7.58 29.48 2.72
N GLY A 120 8.17 30.32 1.86
CA GLY A 120 9.58 30.62 1.92
C GLY A 120 9.95 31.00 3.35
N ARG A 121 10.87 30.23 3.93
CA ARG A 121 11.74 30.76 4.99
C ARG A 121 12.68 31.78 4.32
N ALA A 122 12.12 32.95 4.03
CA ALA A 122 12.84 34.20 4.04
C ALA A 122 12.36 34.93 5.30
N ALA A 123 12.83 34.45 6.45
CA ALA A 123 12.90 35.30 7.63
C ALA A 123 14.31 35.90 7.59
N ALA A 124 14.34 37.19 7.26
CA ALA A 124 15.50 38.07 7.36
C ALA A 124 15.97 38.21 8.80
#